data_AF-A0A448D4Z2-F1
#
_entry.id   AF-A0A448D4Z2-F1
#
_cell.length_a   1.000
_cell.length_b   1.000
_cell.length_c   1.000
_cell.angle_alpha   90.00
_cell.angle_beta   90.00
_cell.angle_gamma   90.00
#
_symmetry.space_group_name_H-M   'P 1'
#
loop_
_entity.id
_entity.type
_entity.pdbx_description
1 polymer ?
#
loop_
_entity_poly.entity_id
_entity_poly.type
_entity_poly.pdbx_seq_one_letter_code
_entity_poly.pdbx_strand_id
1 'polypeptide(L)'
;MKKIGFPLFILLFGAVCHAAPPSKNPFAGFYADDGYVKRKQGHDWVGVHVEPLKNRYYRVVVKSRNDIKKPTCSGSFIAKPADKHTLSADSEAGRFYLIFGKNKLDIRSKNKTTLHYFCSGGGSLAGQYRKIR
;
A
#
# COMPACT_ATOMS: atom_id res chain seq x y z
N MET A 1 -23.50 -69.04 -25.67
CA MET A 1 -23.23 -67.70 -26.24
C MET A 1 -23.60 -66.66 -25.19
N LYS A 2 -22.62 -66.00 -24.57
CA LYS A 2 -22.80 -65.16 -23.37
C LYS A 2 -22.54 -63.70 -23.77
N LYS A 3 -23.58 -62.88 -23.82
CA LYS A 3 -23.47 -61.44 -24.13
C LYS A 3 -23.07 -60.69 -22.86
N ILE A 4 -21.87 -60.11 -22.86
CA ILE A 4 -21.35 -59.28 -21.78
C ILE A 4 -21.75 -57.84 -22.09
N GLY A 5 -22.67 -57.27 -21.30
CA GLY A 5 -23.01 -55.86 -21.35
C GLY A 5 -21.96 -55.05 -20.61
N PHE A 6 -21.28 -54.14 -21.30
CA PHE A 6 -20.45 -53.10 -20.70
C PHE A 6 -21.36 -51.92 -20.32
N PRO A 7 -21.42 -51.47 -19.06
CA PRO A 7 -22.10 -50.23 -18.74
C PRO A 7 -21.21 -49.06 -19.19
N LEU A 8 -21.78 -48.20 -20.02
CA LEU A 8 -21.20 -46.95 -20.47
C LEU A 8 -21.18 -45.98 -19.28
N PHE A 9 -20.05 -45.88 -18.58
CA PHE A 9 -19.83 -44.89 -17.53
C PHE A 9 -19.47 -43.55 -18.21
N ILE A 10 -20.46 -42.67 -18.39
CA ILE A 10 -20.26 -41.31 -18.89
C ILE A 10 -19.61 -40.49 -17.76
N LEU A 11 -18.31 -40.22 -17.88
CA LEU A 11 -17.60 -39.25 -17.04
C LEU A 11 -17.96 -37.83 -17.51
N LEU A 12 -18.90 -37.20 -16.81
CA LEU A 12 -19.13 -35.76 -16.89
C LEU A 12 -17.95 -35.04 -16.22
N PHE A 13 -16.92 -34.68 -16.99
CA PHE A 13 -15.93 -33.69 -16.58
C PHE A 13 -16.60 -32.31 -16.56
N GLY A 14 -17.19 -31.96 -15.42
CA GLY A 14 -17.60 -30.60 -15.15
C GLY A 14 -16.36 -29.69 -15.16
N ALA A 15 -16.34 -28.68 -16.03
CA ALA A 15 -15.31 -27.66 -16.03
C ALA A 15 -15.40 -26.86 -14.72
N VAL A 16 -14.56 -27.20 -13.74
CA VAL A 16 -14.39 -26.40 -12.52
C VAL A 16 -13.58 -25.16 -12.92
N CYS A 17 -14.27 -24.05 -13.14
CA CYS A 17 -13.66 -22.74 -13.28
C CYS A 17 -12.92 -22.39 -11.97
N HIS A 18 -11.62 -22.64 -11.91
CA HIS A 18 -10.76 -22.14 -10.84
C HIS A 18 -10.62 -20.63 -11.03
N ALA A 19 -11.32 -19.85 -10.22
CA ALA A 19 -11.05 -18.42 -10.12
C ALA A 19 -9.59 -18.26 -9.67
N ALA A 20 -8.78 -17.57 -10.49
CA ALA A 20 -7.40 -17.26 -10.12
C ALA A 20 -7.41 -16.51 -8.76
N PRO A 21 -6.52 -16.87 -7.82
CA PRO A 21 -6.45 -16.15 -6.55
C PRO A 21 -6.23 -14.67 -6.83
N PRO A 22 -6.86 -13.76 -6.06
CA PRO A 22 -6.70 -12.32 -6.28
C PRO A 22 -5.20 -12.00 -6.23
N SER A 23 -4.67 -11.47 -7.34
CA SER A 23 -3.26 -11.11 -7.43
C SER A 23 -2.94 -10.15 -6.29
N LYS A 24 -2.02 -10.55 -5.40
CA LYS A 24 -1.61 -9.73 -4.26
C LYS A 24 -1.11 -8.38 -4.79
N ASN A 25 -1.82 -7.29 -4.50
CA ASN A 25 -1.42 -5.97 -4.96
C ASN A 25 -0.06 -5.62 -4.31
N PRO A 26 0.98 -5.29 -5.10
CA PRO A 26 2.34 -5.11 -4.56
C PRO A 26 2.48 -3.85 -3.69
N PHE A 27 1.59 -2.88 -3.85
CA PHE A 27 1.64 -1.59 -3.14
C PHE A 27 0.66 -1.52 -1.97
N ALA A 28 -0.45 -2.25 -2.04
CA ALA A 28 -1.51 -2.16 -1.05
C ALA A 28 -1.06 -2.63 0.34
N GLY A 29 -1.45 -1.89 1.37
CA GLY A 29 -1.20 -2.25 2.76
C GLY A 29 -0.97 -1.04 3.65
N PHE A 30 -0.64 -1.32 4.90
CA PHE A 30 -0.34 -0.32 5.90
C PHE A 30 1.15 -0.32 6.20
N TYR A 31 1.74 0.86 6.17
CA TYR A 31 3.15 1.09 6.42
C TYR A 31 3.27 2.09 7.56
N ALA A 32 4.28 1.94 8.41
CA ALA A 32 4.54 2.91 9.47
C ALA A 32 6.03 3.05 9.74
N ASP A 33 6.43 4.21 10.23
CA ASP A 33 7.80 4.43 10.69
C ASP A 33 8.13 3.57 11.92
N ASP A 34 9.39 3.61 12.35
CA ASP A 34 9.85 2.83 13.51
C ASP A 34 9.20 3.28 14.83
N GLY A 35 8.69 4.51 14.89
CA GLY A 35 7.94 5.03 16.03
C GLY A 35 6.70 4.19 16.35
N TYR A 36 6.07 3.62 15.32
CA TYR A 36 4.88 2.77 15.47
C TYR A 36 5.10 1.54 16.36
N VAL A 37 6.32 1.00 16.41
CA VAL A 37 6.67 -0.16 17.24
C VAL A 37 6.44 0.15 18.73
N LYS A 38 6.76 1.38 19.15
CA LYS A 38 6.64 1.84 20.54
C LYS A 38 5.39 2.71 20.78
N ARG A 39 4.42 2.71 19.86
CA ARG A 39 3.20 3.54 19.96
C ARG A 39 2.44 3.39 21.29
N LYS A 40 2.44 2.17 21.88
CA LYS A 40 1.79 1.90 23.18
C LYS A 40 2.49 2.59 24.36
N GLN A 41 3.75 2.98 24.19
CA GLN A 41 4.54 3.72 25.18
C GLN A 41 4.44 5.24 24.97
N GLY A 42 3.58 5.70 24.05
CA GLY A 42 3.43 7.13 23.75
C GLY A 42 4.55 7.69 22.87
N HIS A 43 5.18 6.86 22.04
CA HIS A 43 6.04 7.36 20.97
C HIS A 43 5.21 7.91 19.80
N ASP A 44 5.74 8.93 19.15
CA ASP A 44 5.17 9.49 17.93
C ASP A 44 5.42 8.54 16.76
N TRP A 45 4.48 8.53 15.83
CA TRP A 45 4.55 7.67 14.66
C TRP A 45 3.82 8.31 13.49
N VAL A 46 4.27 7.98 12.28
CA VAL A 46 3.62 8.30 11.01
C VAL A 46 3.27 6.99 10.31
N GLY A 47 2.00 6.88 9.91
CA GLY A 47 1.42 5.75 9.20
C GLY A 47 0.94 6.16 7.81
N VAL A 48 1.13 5.26 6.86
CA VAL A 48 0.76 5.41 5.46
C VAL A 48 -0.09 4.22 5.05
N HIS A 49 -1.34 4.47 4.70
CA HIS A 49 -2.25 3.48 4.17
C HIS A 49 -2.33 3.62 2.65
N VAL A 50 -2.10 2.53 1.92
CA VAL A 50 -2.18 2.48 0.46
C VAL A 50 -3.31 1.55 0.05
N GLU A 51 -4.34 2.11 -0.58
CA GLU A 51 -5.54 1.39 -1.04
C GLU A 51 -5.60 1.42 -2.57
N PRO A 52 -5.79 0.27 -3.24
CA PRO A 52 -6.01 0.25 -4.68
C PRO A 52 -7.37 0.86 -5.04
N LEU A 53 -7.41 1.65 -6.10
CA LEU A 53 -8.62 2.20 -6.72
C LEU A 53 -8.81 1.58 -8.12
N LYS A 54 -9.88 1.99 -8.81
CA LYS A 54 -10.11 1.65 -10.23
C LYS A 54 -8.96 2.21 -11.09
N ASN A 55 -8.79 1.66 -12.30
CA ASN A 55 -7.84 2.14 -13.32
C ASN A 55 -6.37 2.18 -12.87
N ARG A 56 -5.98 1.31 -11.93
CA ARG A 56 -4.63 1.24 -11.35
C ARG A 56 -4.19 2.52 -10.64
N TYR A 57 -5.12 3.32 -10.13
CA TYR A 57 -4.81 4.38 -9.18
C TYR A 57 -4.78 3.84 -7.75
N TYR A 58 -4.21 4.64 -6.85
CA TYR A 58 -4.08 4.30 -5.44
C TYR A 58 -4.47 5.50 -4.60
N ARG A 59 -5.33 5.30 -3.60
CA ARG A 59 -5.51 6.27 -2.53
C ARG A 59 -4.40 6.04 -1.52
N VAL A 60 -3.65 7.08 -1.23
CA VAL A 60 -2.67 7.05 -0.15
C VAL A 60 -3.15 8.01 0.94
N VAL A 61 -3.20 7.51 2.17
CA VAL A 61 -3.63 8.28 3.35
C VAL A 61 -2.50 8.27 4.36
N VAL A 62 -2.05 9.45 4.73
CA VAL A 62 -1.06 9.66 5.78
C VAL A 62 -1.76 10.11 7.04
N LYS A 63 -1.47 9.44 8.14
CA LYS A 63 -1.88 9.84 9.49
C LYS A 63 -0.71 9.71 10.42
N SER A 64 -0.61 10.62 11.37
CA SER A 64 0.33 10.51 12.49
C SER A 64 -0.44 10.39 13.80
N ARG A 65 0.28 10.15 14.89
CA ARG A 65 -0.29 10.24 16.23
C ARG A 65 -0.88 11.63 16.45
N ASN A 66 -2.16 11.69 16.84
CA ASN A 66 -2.90 12.92 17.08
C ASN A 66 -2.55 13.55 18.45
N ASP A 67 -1.27 13.86 18.68
CA ASP A 67 -0.81 14.59 19.87
C ASP A 67 -0.73 16.09 19.55
N ILE A 68 -1.44 16.91 20.34
CA ILE A 68 -1.66 18.35 20.11
C ILE A 68 -0.34 19.16 20.14
N LYS A 69 0.77 18.60 20.65
CA LYS A 69 2.01 19.35 20.91
C LYS A 69 3.19 19.05 19.97
N LYS A 70 3.06 18.21 18.94
CA LYS A 70 4.21 17.74 18.15
C LYS A 70 3.97 17.72 16.62
N PRO A 71 5.05 17.58 15.81
CA PRO A 71 4.96 17.48 14.35
C PRO A 71 3.92 16.46 13.93
N THR A 72 2.81 16.96 13.38
CA THR A 72 1.70 16.12 12.92
C THR A 72 1.81 16.07 11.41
N CYS A 73 2.09 14.88 10.90
CA CYS A 73 2.05 14.59 9.48
C CYS A 73 0.65 14.09 9.08
N SER A 74 0.04 14.69 8.07
CA SER A 74 -1.26 14.26 7.55
C SER A 74 -1.42 14.56 6.07
N GLY A 75 -2.26 13.78 5.38
CA GLY A 75 -2.55 14.02 3.98
C GLY A 75 -3.36 12.90 3.35
N SER A 76 -4.06 13.21 2.27
CA SER A 76 -4.66 12.20 1.38
C SER A 76 -4.40 12.58 -0.06
N PHE A 77 -3.90 11.64 -0.85
CA PHE A 77 -3.50 11.89 -2.22
C PHE A 77 -3.80 10.69 -3.11
N ILE A 78 -3.97 10.97 -4.40
CA ILE A 78 -4.13 9.96 -5.44
C ILE A 78 -2.78 9.74 -6.09
N ALA A 79 -2.30 8.50 -6.04
CA ALA A 79 -1.04 8.08 -6.64
C ALA A 79 -1.28 7.18 -7.85
N LYS A 80 -0.36 7.23 -8.81
CA LYS A 80 -0.35 6.42 -10.03
C LYS A 80 1.00 5.70 -10.18
N PRO A 81 1.04 4.51 -10.80
CA PRO A 81 2.28 3.81 -11.10
C PRO A 81 3.22 4.69 -11.92
N ALA A 82 4.44 4.88 -11.42
CA ALA A 82 5.55 5.43 -12.18
C ALA A 82 6.39 4.30 -12.81
N ASP A 83 6.55 3.19 -12.08
CA ASP A 83 7.18 1.96 -12.54
C ASP A 83 6.63 0.74 -11.76
N LYS A 84 7.29 -0.43 -11.87
CA LYS A 84 6.89 -1.68 -11.20
C LYS A 84 6.90 -1.62 -9.67
N HIS A 85 7.74 -0.77 -9.10
CA HIS A 85 7.99 -0.63 -7.66
C HIS A 85 7.69 0.76 -7.12
N THR A 86 7.30 1.71 -7.97
CA THR A 86 7.14 3.11 -7.57
C THR A 86 5.75 3.63 -7.92
N LEU A 87 5.11 4.30 -6.96
CA LEU A 87 3.98 5.19 -7.22
C LEU A 87 4.46 6.64 -7.20
N SER A 88 3.86 7.47 -8.04
CA SER A 88 4.02 8.93 -8.01
C SER A 88 2.72 9.59 -7.59
N ALA A 89 2.82 10.62 -6.78
CA ALA A 89 1.71 11.47 -6.38
C ALA A 89 2.05 12.93 -6.72
N ASP A 90 1.09 13.62 -7.33
CA ASP A 90 1.14 15.03 -7.65
C ASP A 90 0.31 15.79 -6.59
N SER A 91 0.88 16.87 -6.04
CA SER A 91 0.23 17.74 -5.06
C SER A 91 0.58 19.21 -5.35
N GLU A 92 -0.07 20.14 -4.65
CA GLU A 92 0.26 21.58 -4.73
C GLU A 92 1.70 21.89 -4.30
N ALA A 93 2.26 21.09 -3.36
CA ALA A 93 3.63 21.22 -2.89
C ALA A 93 4.67 20.62 -3.85
N GLY A 94 4.21 19.97 -4.93
CA GLY A 94 5.04 19.30 -5.92
C GLY A 94 4.85 17.79 -5.96
N ARG A 95 5.64 17.14 -6.82
CA ARG A 95 5.62 15.70 -7.05
C ARG A 95 6.53 14.95 -6.08
N PHE A 96 6.06 13.85 -5.55
CA PHE A 96 6.84 12.90 -4.75
C PHE A 96 6.56 11.45 -5.14
N TYR A 97 7.38 10.54 -4.62
CA TYR A 97 7.43 9.13 -4.99
C TYR A 97 7.36 8.24 -3.76
N LEU A 98 6.60 7.16 -3.89
CA LEU A 98 6.48 6.07 -2.93
C LEU A 98 7.16 4.85 -3.55
N ILE A 99 8.33 4.49 -3.03
CA ILE A 99 9.19 3.43 -3.57
C ILE A 99 9.03 2.19 -2.68
N PHE A 100 8.52 1.11 -3.26
CA PHE A 100 8.15 -0.10 -2.55
C PHE A 100 9.20 -1.19 -2.70
N GLY A 101 9.58 -1.78 -1.57
CA GLY A 101 10.44 -2.96 -1.49
C GLY A 101 9.76 -4.09 -0.70
N LYS A 102 10.53 -5.13 -0.39
CA LYS A 102 10.05 -6.23 0.46
C LYS A 102 9.72 -5.71 1.86
N ASN A 103 8.42 -5.60 2.17
CA ASN A 103 7.88 -5.10 3.45
C ASN A 103 8.37 -3.68 3.83
N LYS A 104 8.77 -2.89 2.83
CA LYS A 104 9.29 -1.54 3.03
C LYS A 104 8.64 -0.57 2.05
N LEU A 105 8.47 0.66 2.50
CA LEU A 105 8.08 1.81 1.71
C LEU A 105 9.09 2.93 2.01
N ASP A 106 9.59 3.59 0.98
CA ASP A 106 10.46 4.75 1.11
C ASP A 106 9.83 5.93 0.36
N ILE A 107 9.67 7.06 1.05
CA ILE A 107 9.01 8.25 0.49
C ILE A 107 10.06 9.31 0.19
N ARG A 108 10.14 9.73 -1.08
CA ARG A 108 11.13 10.70 -1.55
C ARG A 108 10.53 11.75 -2.47
N SER A 109 11.12 12.92 -2.49
CA SER A 109 10.86 13.97 -3.47
C SER A 109 12.19 14.50 -4.01
N LYS A 110 12.19 15.03 -5.23
CA LYS A 110 13.34 15.79 -5.76
C LYS A 110 13.53 17.09 -4.96
N ASN A 111 12.43 17.72 -4.57
CA ASN A 111 12.44 18.91 -3.72
C ASN A 111 12.06 18.52 -2.28
N LYS A 112 12.99 18.70 -1.34
CA LYS A 112 12.78 18.34 0.07
C LYS A 112 11.61 19.11 0.69
N THR A 113 11.34 20.34 0.26
CA THR A 113 10.25 21.17 0.79
C THR A 113 8.87 20.56 0.54
N THR A 114 8.70 19.80 -0.54
CA THR A 114 7.45 19.09 -0.87
C THR A 114 6.99 18.19 0.27
N LEU A 115 7.90 17.46 0.91
CA LEU A 115 7.54 16.49 1.95
C LEU A 115 7.42 17.13 3.33
N HIS A 116 7.97 18.33 3.53
CA HIS A 116 7.73 19.13 4.73
C HIS A 116 6.32 19.75 4.73
N TYR A 117 5.75 20.04 3.56
CA TYR A 117 4.40 20.63 3.44
C TYR A 117 3.33 19.85 4.20
N PHE A 118 3.44 18.53 4.26
CA PHE A 118 2.45 17.65 4.88
C PHE A 118 2.63 17.48 6.39
N CYS A 119 3.61 18.14 6.99
CA CYS A 119 3.98 17.98 8.40
C CYS A 119 4.17 19.34 9.08
N SER A 120 3.59 19.51 10.27
CA SER A 120 3.84 20.68 11.11
C SER A 120 5.16 20.55 11.90
N GLY A 121 5.62 21.63 12.54
CA GLY A 121 6.71 21.59 13.53
C GLY A 121 8.08 21.16 13.01
N GLY A 122 8.34 21.32 11.70
CA GLY A 122 9.61 20.94 11.07
C GLY A 122 9.73 19.46 10.68
N GLY A 123 8.66 18.68 10.82
CA GLY A 123 8.62 17.27 10.39
C GLY A 123 8.69 17.11 8.86
N SER A 124 8.85 15.87 8.40
CA SER A 124 8.83 15.53 6.98
C SER A 124 8.22 14.15 6.77
N LEU A 125 7.51 13.94 5.67
CA LEU A 125 7.12 12.60 5.24
C LEU A 125 8.27 11.78 4.69
N ALA A 126 9.41 12.41 4.39
CA ALA A 126 10.57 11.70 3.86
C ALA A 126 11.06 10.64 4.83
N GLY A 127 11.30 9.43 4.33
CA GLY A 127 11.88 8.37 5.14
C GLY A 127 11.34 6.98 4.82
N GLN A 128 11.79 6.04 5.65
CA GLN A 128 11.49 4.63 5.52
C GLN A 128 10.35 4.22 6.45
N TYR A 129 9.46 3.39 5.91
CA TYR A 129 8.30 2.85 6.58
C TYR A 129 8.30 1.34 6.39
N ARG A 130 7.87 0.61 7.43
CA ARG A 130 7.76 -0.84 7.44
C ARG A 130 6.32 -1.25 7.26
N LYS A 131 6.09 -2.28 6.45
CA LYS A 131 4.75 -2.86 6.32
C LYS A 131 4.32 -3.51 7.63
N ILE A 132 3.15 -3.15 8.13
CA ILE A 132 2.58 -3.65 9.39
C ILE A 132 1.31 -4.47 9.18
N ARG A 133 0.62 -4.31 8.04
CA ARG A 133 -0.56 -5.07 7.64
C ARG A 133 -0.68 -5.11 6.12
#